data_AF-A0A968CVD0-F1
#
_entry.id   AF-A0A968CVD0-F1
#
_cell.length_a   1.000
_cell.length_b   1.000
_cell.length_c   1.000
_cell.angle_alpha   90.00
_cell.angle_beta   90.00
_cell.angle_gamma   90.00
#
_symmetry.space_group_name_H-M   'P 1'
#
loop_
_entity.id
_entity.type
_entity.pdbx_description
1 polymer ?
#
loop_
_entity_poly.entity_id
_entity_poly.type
_entity_poly.pdbx_seq_one_letter_code
_entity_poly.pdbx_strand_id
1 'polypeptide(L)' 'MTDQNVKAKGVHDLGTYRIVLRRSFKGSGQYSADLSPGQTIPVAFAVWNGQAGDRDGKKSVTIWQELVIVD' A
#
# COMPACT_ATOMS: atom_id res chain seq x y z
N MET A 1 -4.95 -17.26 6.23
CA MET A 1 -4.27 -16.02 5.81
C MET A 1 -2.83 -16.32 5.44
N THR A 2 -2.60 -17.13 4.41
CA THR A 2 -1.25 -17.53 3.96
C THR A 2 -0.82 -16.81 2.68
N ASP A 3 -1.69 -15.97 2.11
CA ASP A 3 -1.49 -15.42 0.77
C ASP A 3 -0.84 -14.02 0.80
N GLN A 4 -0.37 -13.55 1.96
CA GLN A 4 0.31 -12.26 2.08
C GLN A 4 1.73 -12.36 1.51
N ASN A 5 1.95 -11.77 0.35
CA ASN A 5 3.23 -11.76 -0.35
C ASN A 5 3.90 -10.38 -0.47
N VAL A 6 3.34 -9.34 0.18
CA VAL A 6 3.95 -8.02 0.29
C VAL A 6 5.01 -8.02 1.38
N LYS A 7 6.25 -7.69 1.01
CA LYS A 7 7.34 -7.41 1.94
C LYS A 7 7.40 -5.91 2.22
N ALA A 8 7.60 -5.53 3.47
CA ALA A 8 7.67 -4.14 3.87
C ALA A 8 8.99 -3.83 4.58
N LYS A 9 9.54 -2.64 4.34
CA LYS A 9 10.58 -2.04 5.19
C LYS A 9 10.18 -0.61 5.51
N GLY A 10 10.25 -0.24 6.78
CA GLY A 10 10.00 1.11 7.26
C GLY A 10 11.19 1.63 8.05
N VAL A 11 11.50 2.90 7.90
CA VAL A 11 12.38 3.65 8.81
C VAL A 11 11.64 4.89 9.28
N HIS A 12 11.80 5.21 10.56
CA HIS A 12 11.32 6.47 11.13
C HIS A 12 12.52 7.28 11.56
N ASP A 13 12.69 8.45 10.94
CA ASP A 13 13.79 9.35 11.22
C ASP A 13 13.39 10.79 10.86
N LEU A 14 13.92 11.76 11.61
CA LEU A 14 13.61 13.19 11.47
C LEU A 14 12.10 13.49 11.39
N GLY A 15 11.32 12.82 12.24
CA GLY A 15 9.86 13.02 12.36
C GLY A 15 9.05 12.50 11.16
N THR A 16 9.63 11.67 10.30
CA THR A 16 8.96 11.14 9.10
C THR A 16 9.15 9.63 8.96
N TYR A 17 8.09 8.94 8.57
CA TYR A 17 8.16 7.55 8.13
C TYR A 17 8.51 7.47 6.64
N ARG A 18 9.51 6.64 6.30
CA ARG A 18 9.79 6.24 4.92
C ARG A 18 9.55 4.74 4.82
N ILE A 19 8.57 4.34 4.01
CA ILE A 19 8.10 2.96 3.90
C ILE A 19 8.20 2.50 2.45
N VAL A 20 8.76 1.32 2.23
CA VAL A 20 8.73 0.61 0.95
C VAL A 20 7.90 -0.65 1.12
N LEU A 21 6.85 -0.77 0.30
CA LEU A 21 6.05 -1.97 0.12
C LEU A 21 6.46 -2.60 -1.20
N ARG A 22 6.88 -3.87 -1.19
CA ARG A 22 7.35 -4.59 -2.37
C ARG A 22 6.65 -5.92 -2.51
N ARG A 23 6.17 -6.22 -3.71
CA ARG A 23 5.59 -7.52 -4.10
C ARG A 23 5.90 -7.81 -5.56
N SER A 24 5.67 -9.05 -5.98
CA SER A 24 5.59 -9.40 -7.40
C SER A 24 4.32 -8.79 -8.02
N PHE A 25 4.37 -8.55 -9.33
CA PHE A 25 3.23 -8.06 -10.11
C PHE A 25 2.01 -8.98 -10.04
N LYS A 26 2.21 -10.28 -10.27
CA LYS A 26 1.17 -11.29 -10.05
C LYS A 26 0.93 -11.51 -8.56
N GLY A 27 -0.32 -11.43 -8.14
CA GLY A 27 -0.77 -11.72 -6.79
C GLY A 27 -0.81 -13.23 -6.50
N SER A 28 -0.82 -13.61 -5.22
CA SER A 28 -0.83 -15.02 -4.79
C SER A 28 -2.20 -15.55 -4.35
N GLY A 29 -3.23 -14.71 -4.25
CA GLY A 29 -4.56 -15.12 -3.77
C GLY A 29 -5.70 -14.44 -4.50
N GLN A 30 -6.91 -14.99 -4.34
CA GLN A 30 -8.14 -14.58 -5.04
C GLN A 30 -8.46 -13.08 -4.91
N TYR A 31 -8.06 -12.44 -3.82
CA TYR A 31 -8.31 -11.02 -3.55
C TYR A 31 -7.11 -10.12 -3.86
N SER A 32 -6.06 -10.65 -4.48
CA SER A 32 -4.89 -9.86 -4.84
C SER A 32 -5.20 -9.03 -6.09
N ALA A 33 -4.87 -7.74 -6.06
CA ALA A 33 -4.78 -6.96 -7.29
C ALA A 33 -3.60 -7.49 -8.12
N ASP A 34 -3.84 -7.90 -9.36
CA ASP A 34 -2.77 -8.18 -10.32
C ASP A 34 -2.32 -6.88 -10.97
N LEU A 35 -1.01 -6.74 -11.13
CA LEU A 35 -0.37 -5.60 -11.75
C LEU A 35 0.33 -6.05 -13.02
N SER A 36 0.33 -5.24 -14.07
CA SER A 36 1.09 -5.49 -15.30
C SER A 36 1.63 -4.18 -15.86
N PRO A 37 2.80 -4.17 -16.52
CA PRO A 37 3.26 -3.03 -17.30
C PRO A 37 2.20 -2.57 -18.31
N GLY A 38 2.14 -1.27 -18.56
CA GLY A 38 1.16 -0.61 -19.42
C GLY A 38 -0.24 -0.43 -18.78
N GLN A 39 -0.50 -0.98 -17.58
CA GLN A 39 -1.79 -0.81 -16.92
C GLN A 39 -1.88 0.49 -16.12
N THR A 40 -3.08 1.09 -16.15
CA THR A 40 -3.51 2.08 -15.17
C THR A 40 -4.50 1.44 -14.22
N ILE A 41 -4.23 1.49 -12.91
CA ILE A 41 -5.11 0.90 -11.90
C ILE A 41 -5.47 1.92 -10.81
N PRO A 42 -6.67 1.82 -10.19
CA PRO A 42 -7.01 2.67 -9.07
C PRO A 42 -6.17 2.31 -7.83
N VAL A 43 -5.64 3.32 -7.15
CA VAL A 43 -4.90 3.19 -5.89
C VAL A 43 -5.40 4.20 -4.85
N ALA A 44 -5.41 3.81 -3.58
CA ALA A 44 -5.65 4.71 -2.47
C ALA A 44 -4.77 4.32 -1.28
N PHE A 45 -4.45 5.29 -0.43
CA PHE A 45 -3.61 5.09 0.75
C PHE A 45 -4.39 5.46 2.02
N ALA A 46 -4.21 4.66 3.06
CA ALA A 46 -4.71 4.94 4.40
C ALA A 46 -3.53 4.97 5.38
N VAL A 47 -3.51 5.98 6.25
CA VAL A 47 -2.46 6.18 7.26
C VAL A 47 -3.10 6.38 8.62
N TRP A 48 -2.53 5.73 9.63
CA TRP A 48 -2.94 5.82 11.02
C TRP A 48 -1.84 6.51 11.83
N ASN A 49 -2.17 7.61 12.51
CA ASN A 49 -1.29 8.17 13.51
C ASN A 49 -1.51 7.48 14.86
N GLY A 50 -0.71 6.46 15.15
CA GLY A 50 -0.82 5.69 16.39
C GLY A 50 -0.67 6.55 17.66
N GLN A 51 0.12 7.62 17.63
CA GLN A 51 0.25 8.55 18.77
C GLN A 51 -1.05 9.33 19.04
N ALA A 52 -1.86 9.57 18.01
CA ALA A 52 -3.20 10.16 18.14
C ALA A 52 -4.30 9.12 18.46
N GLY A 53 -3.91 7.86 18.69
CA GLY A 53 -4.82 6.74 18.97
C GLY A 53 -5.61 6.27 17.75
N ASP A 54 -5.12 6.55 16.53
CA ASP A 54 -5.77 6.09 15.30
C ASP A 54 -5.62 4.57 15.15
N ARG A 55 -6.76 3.90 14.90
CA ARG A 55 -6.85 2.47 14.59
C ARG A 55 -8.14 2.17 13.83
N ASP A 56 -8.19 1.00 13.19
CA ASP A 56 -9.38 0.50 12.50
C ASP A 56 -9.94 1.49 11.45
N GLY A 57 -11.13 2.05 11.67
CA GLY A 57 -11.76 3.04 10.82
C GLY A 57 -11.26 4.47 11.02
N LYS A 58 -10.62 4.78 12.15
CA LYS A 58 -10.08 6.12 12.44
C LYS A 58 -8.70 6.25 11.80
N LYS A 59 -8.65 6.90 10.63
CA LYS A 59 -7.47 7.08 9.79
C LYS A 59 -7.65 8.22 8.81
N SER A 60 -6.55 8.74 8.29
CA SER A 60 -6.57 9.59 7.09
C SER A 60 -6.52 8.69 5.85
N VAL A 61 -7.30 9.02 4.83
CA VAL A 61 -7.39 8.24 3.58
C VAL A 61 -7.40 9.18 2.39
N THR A 62 -6.74 8.80 1.29
CA THR A 62 -6.86 9.51 0.01
C THR A 62 -8.16 9.13 -0.69
N ILE A 63 -8.66 9.96 -1.60
CA ILE A 63 -9.57 9.46 -2.64
C ILE A 63 -8.79 8.53 -3.59
N TRP A 64 -9.50 7.75 -4.42
CA TRP A 64 -8.88 6.95 -5.47
C TRP A 64 -8.05 7.83 -6.42
N GLN A 65 -6.83 7.40 -6.71
CA GLN A 65 -5.90 7.98 -7.67
C GLN A 65 -5.63 6.96 -8.79
N GLU A 66 -5.12 7.42 -9.91
CA GLU A 66 -4.61 6.56 -10.98
C GLU A 66 -3.14 6.23 -10.73
N LEU A 67 -2.82 4.94 -10.65
CA LEU A 67 -1.45 4.44 -10.67
C LEU A 67 -1.15 3.88 -12.05
N VAL A 68 -0.27 4.59 -12.78
CA VAL A 68 0.23 4.15 -14.08
C VAL A 68 1.48 3.30 -13.86
N ILE A 69 1.43 2.05 -14.33
CA ILE A 69 2.57 1.15 -14.37
C ILE A 69 3.18 1.26 -15.76
N VAL A 70 4.28 1.98 -15.86
CA VAL A 70 4.99 2.19 -17.13
C VAL A 70 5.61 0.88 -17.64
N ASP A 71 5.83 0.82 -18.96
CA ASP A 71 6.49 -0.30 -19.65
C ASP A 71 7.97 -0.48 -19.25
#